data_AF-A0A4W4ED56-F1
#
_entry.id   AF-A0A4W4ED56-F1
#
_cell.length_a   1.000
_cell.length_b   1.000
_cell.length_c   1.000
_cell.angle_alpha   90.00
_cell.angle_beta   90.00
_cell.angle_gamma   90.00
#
_symmetry.space_group_name_H-M   'P 1'
#
loop_
_entity.id
_entity.type
_entity.pdbx_description
1 polymer ?
#
loop_
_entity_poly.entity_id
_entity_poly.type
_entity_poly.pdbx_seq_one_letter_code
_entity_poly.pdbx_strand_id
1 'polypeptide(L)'
;MSSVTLSEVTQMSLKDLPMDNWMAHLPDALWDIPLSNLSIPGSHNAITYCLDKNDHSPVDLTQPDMLKKLDKYMKPLIRPFVYKWAITQESSVREQLDCGVRYCDLRIAHRPNDSSSDLYFYHGVYTTITVETVLKEITAWLDVHPKEIVVLSFSHFLGLSQDLHALLISTIKSVFNSRLCPKMELVTLRNLWSLGYQVIVSYEHNVANCHRELWFHIPYWWANKCKAEELIEEFEHRKQLGRPGGFFVTGINLTEDLKYICSHPTESLKDMVMSTYPTLLDWVRKQKPGPNTGSLNIIAGDFVSESQFIPTVIALNENLLGRSTR
;
A
#
# COMPACT_ATOMS: atom_id res chain seq x y z
N MET A 1 -21.45 53.68 -7.37
CA MET A 1 -21.96 52.37 -6.95
C MET A 1 -21.01 51.33 -7.48
N SER A 2 -20.03 50.94 -6.67
CA SER A 2 -18.98 50.01 -7.05
C SER A 2 -19.47 48.59 -6.80
N SER A 3 -19.57 47.82 -7.89
CA SER A 3 -19.88 46.39 -7.89
C SER A 3 -18.81 45.64 -7.11
N VAL A 4 -19.18 45.05 -5.97
CA VAL A 4 -18.37 44.08 -5.24
C VAL A 4 -18.30 42.80 -6.08
N THR A 5 -17.11 42.45 -6.51
CA THR A 5 -16.79 41.19 -7.19
C THR A 5 -17.00 40.01 -6.23
N LEU A 6 -17.70 38.98 -6.72
CA LEU A 6 -17.93 37.72 -6.03
C LEU A 6 -16.60 37.01 -5.70
N SER A 7 -16.41 36.76 -4.40
CA SER A 7 -15.81 35.57 -3.79
C SER A 7 -14.64 34.88 -4.52
N GLU A 8 -13.42 35.34 -4.25
CA GLU A 8 -12.25 34.45 -4.19
C GLU A 8 -12.36 33.63 -2.90
N VAL A 9 -13.08 32.52 -2.94
CA VAL A 9 -12.82 31.44 -1.98
C VAL A 9 -11.51 30.82 -2.44
N THR A 10 -10.42 31.11 -1.73
CA THR A 10 -9.14 30.41 -1.89
C THR A 10 -9.43 28.93 -1.75
N GLN A 11 -9.47 28.21 -2.87
CA GLN A 11 -9.69 26.76 -2.88
C GLN A 11 -8.47 26.13 -2.19
N MET A 12 -8.67 25.68 -0.96
CA MET A 12 -7.61 25.05 -0.17
C MET A 12 -7.07 23.86 -0.96
N SER A 13 -5.75 23.80 -1.14
CA SER A 13 -5.14 22.70 -1.89
C SER A 13 -5.38 21.40 -1.15
N LEU A 14 -5.66 20.32 -1.88
CA LEU A 14 -5.93 19.02 -1.27
C LEU A 14 -4.70 18.44 -0.55
N LYS A 15 -3.50 18.97 -0.83
CA LYS A 15 -2.27 18.65 -0.11
C LYS A 15 -2.25 19.16 1.34
N ASP A 16 -3.09 20.13 1.68
CA ASP A 16 -3.14 20.81 2.99
C ASP A 16 -4.31 20.28 3.86
N LEU A 17 -4.99 19.20 3.41
CA LEU A 17 -6.05 18.56 4.17
C LEU A 17 -5.52 17.89 5.46
N PRO A 18 -6.38 17.67 6.47
CA PRO A 18 -6.06 16.78 7.58
C PRO A 18 -5.79 15.37 7.04
N MET A 19 -4.54 14.91 7.13
CA MET A 19 -4.09 13.67 6.48
C MET A 19 -4.76 12.41 7.07
N ASP A 20 -5.09 12.43 8.35
CA ASP A 20 -5.80 11.35 9.01
C ASP A 20 -7.27 11.23 8.54
N ASN A 21 -7.86 12.29 7.99
CA ASN A 21 -9.26 12.38 7.56
C ASN A 21 -9.42 12.94 6.13
N TRP A 22 -8.44 12.73 5.26
CA TRP A 22 -8.43 13.45 3.98
C TRP A 22 -9.59 13.07 3.06
N MET A 23 -10.05 11.80 3.06
CA MET A 23 -11.19 11.39 2.23
C MET A 23 -12.48 12.08 2.67
N ALA A 24 -12.68 12.25 3.98
CA ALA A 24 -13.82 12.97 4.55
C ALA A 24 -13.86 14.46 4.15
N HIS A 25 -12.69 15.06 3.88
CA HIS A 25 -12.54 16.47 3.52
C HIS A 25 -12.39 16.73 2.03
N LEU A 26 -12.45 15.69 1.18
CA LEU A 26 -12.50 15.89 -0.27
C LEU A 26 -13.77 16.71 -0.63
N PRO A 27 -13.70 17.56 -1.66
CA PRO A 27 -14.89 18.23 -2.19
C PRO A 27 -15.97 17.24 -2.63
N ASP A 28 -17.23 17.63 -2.47
CA ASP A 28 -18.41 16.84 -2.81
C ASP A 28 -18.42 16.33 -4.27
N ALA A 29 -17.87 17.11 -5.19
CA ALA A 29 -17.68 16.75 -6.59
C ALA A 29 -16.82 15.48 -6.79
N LEU A 30 -16.01 15.09 -5.81
CA LEU A 30 -15.20 13.86 -5.86
C LEU A 30 -15.87 12.65 -5.21
N TRP A 31 -16.95 12.85 -4.44
CA TRP A 31 -17.54 11.76 -3.64
C TRP A 31 -18.24 10.70 -4.48
N ASP A 32 -18.67 11.05 -5.69
CA ASP A 32 -19.34 10.17 -6.64
C ASP A 32 -18.39 9.60 -7.71
N ILE A 33 -17.11 9.98 -7.67
CA ILE A 33 -16.08 9.38 -8.52
C ILE A 33 -15.76 7.97 -8.00
N PRO A 34 -15.71 6.94 -8.87
CA PRO A 34 -15.26 5.62 -8.47
C PRO A 34 -13.89 5.67 -7.79
N LEU A 35 -13.68 4.95 -6.68
CA LEU A 35 -12.40 4.95 -5.97
C LEU A 35 -11.24 4.44 -6.85
N SER A 36 -11.52 3.58 -7.84
CA SER A 36 -10.55 3.17 -8.87
C SER A 36 -10.10 4.33 -9.78
N ASN A 37 -10.85 5.43 -9.81
CA ASN A 37 -10.54 6.64 -10.57
C ASN A 37 -9.98 7.78 -9.71
N LEU A 38 -9.87 7.61 -8.38
CA LEU A 38 -9.17 8.54 -7.50
C LEU A 38 -7.68 8.22 -7.46
N SER A 39 -6.86 9.18 -7.04
CA SER A 39 -5.47 8.92 -6.65
C SER A 39 -5.41 8.61 -5.17
N ILE A 40 -4.84 7.46 -4.82
CA ILE A 40 -4.83 6.95 -3.44
C ILE A 40 -3.39 6.62 -3.05
N PRO A 41 -2.85 7.19 -1.95
CA PRO A 41 -1.53 6.85 -1.44
C PRO A 41 -1.53 5.46 -0.80
N GLY A 42 -0.50 4.67 -1.11
CA GLY A 42 -0.33 3.31 -0.61
C GLY A 42 1.06 3.03 -0.04
N SER A 43 1.14 2.02 0.83
CA SER A 43 2.39 1.49 1.37
C SER A 43 2.69 0.13 0.77
N HIS A 44 3.87 -0.01 0.17
CA HIS A 44 4.43 -1.30 -0.22
C HIS A 44 4.99 -2.02 1.01
N ASN A 45 4.68 -3.31 1.13
CA ASN A 45 5.03 -4.16 2.28
C ASN A 45 4.78 -3.44 3.62
N ALA A 46 3.53 -3.06 3.88
CA ALA A 46 3.18 -2.05 4.87
C ALA A 46 3.63 -2.36 6.31
N ILE A 47 3.86 -3.64 6.66
CA ILE A 47 4.08 -4.10 8.04
C ILE A 47 5.54 -4.47 8.32
N THR A 48 6.49 -3.99 7.52
CA THR A 48 7.93 -4.26 7.73
C THR A 48 8.58 -3.46 8.86
N TYR A 49 7.85 -2.56 9.52
CA TYR A 49 8.34 -1.77 10.66
C TYR A 49 8.64 -2.61 11.92
N CYS A 50 8.10 -3.83 12.00
CA CYS A 50 8.20 -4.72 13.16
C CYS A 50 8.80 -6.10 12.81
N LEU A 51 9.71 -6.15 11.84
CA LEU A 51 10.43 -7.39 11.50
C LEU A 51 11.20 -7.95 12.72
N ASP A 52 11.16 -9.27 12.87
CA ASP A 52 11.80 -10.01 13.95
C ASP A 52 13.31 -10.11 13.71
N LYS A 53 14.03 -9.20 14.37
CA LYS A 53 15.49 -9.07 14.25
C LYS A 53 16.27 -10.09 15.08
N ASN A 54 15.62 -11.03 15.76
CA ASN A 54 16.30 -12.07 16.55
C ASN A 54 17.11 -13.01 15.65
N ASP A 55 18.35 -13.35 16.03
CA ASP A 55 19.24 -14.26 15.29
C ASP A 55 18.70 -15.70 15.13
N HIS A 56 17.66 -16.05 15.90
CA HIS A 56 16.94 -17.31 15.78
C HIS A 56 15.68 -17.22 14.91
N SER A 57 15.24 -16.02 14.53
CA SER A 57 14.05 -15.83 13.69
C SER A 57 14.25 -16.49 12.32
N PRO A 58 13.27 -17.23 11.79
CA PRO A 58 13.39 -17.83 10.47
C PRO A 58 13.52 -16.75 9.40
N VAL A 59 14.29 -17.04 8.36
CA VAL A 59 14.37 -16.24 7.13
C VAL A 59 13.68 -17.04 6.03
N ASP A 60 12.98 -16.36 5.14
CA ASP A 60 12.33 -16.96 3.98
C ASP A 60 13.34 -17.79 3.18
N LEU A 61 13.08 -19.10 3.11
CA LEU A 61 13.92 -20.07 2.43
C LEU A 61 13.71 -20.09 0.91
N THR A 62 12.92 -19.17 0.34
CA THR A 62 12.79 -18.97 -1.11
C THR A 62 13.78 -17.95 -1.68
N GLN A 63 14.54 -17.26 -0.81
CA GLN A 63 15.66 -16.39 -1.19
C GLN A 63 16.71 -17.15 -2.03
N PRO A 64 17.49 -16.48 -2.90
CA PRO A 64 18.55 -17.12 -3.68
C PRO A 64 19.43 -18.05 -2.84
N ASP A 65 19.81 -19.21 -3.38
CA ASP A 65 20.57 -20.25 -2.65
C ASP A 65 21.88 -19.75 -2.00
N MET A 66 22.46 -18.69 -2.56
CA MET A 66 23.58 -17.95 -1.97
C MET A 66 23.24 -17.37 -0.59
N LEU A 67 22.10 -16.68 -0.44
CA LEU A 67 21.67 -16.11 0.83
C LEU A 67 21.32 -17.20 1.86
N LYS A 68 20.74 -18.32 1.43
CA LYS A 68 20.50 -19.49 2.32
C LYS A 68 21.80 -20.10 2.83
N LYS A 69 22.78 -20.29 1.95
CA LYS A 69 24.09 -20.84 2.32
C LYS A 69 24.86 -19.88 3.21
N LEU A 70 24.85 -18.58 2.88
CA LEU A 70 25.51 -17.55 3.68
C LEU A 70 24.86 -17.50 5.07
N ASP A 71 23.52 -17.43 5.16
CA ASP A 71 22.79 -17.42 6.44
C ASP A 71 23.12 -18.64 7.28
N LYS A 72 23.23 -19.84 6.69
CA LYS A 72 23.58 -21.05 7.44
C LYS A 72 24.94 -20.97 8.15
N TYR A 73 25.92 -20.26 7.60
CA TYR A 73 27.31 -20.30 8.09
C TYR A 73 27.82 -18.98 8.69
N MET A 74 27.20 -17.82 8.41
CA MET A 74 27.63 -16.52 8.96
C MET A 74 26.48 -15.62 9.46
N LYS A 75 25.49 -16.19 10.16
CA LYS A 75 24.32 -15.46 10.70
C LYS A 75 24.63 -14.08 11.32
N PRO A 76 25.58 -13.96 12.27
CA PRO A 76 25.79 -12.67 12.96
C PRO A 76 26.31 -11.58 12.02
N LEU A 77 26.95 -11.97 10.91
CA LEU A 77 27.52 -11.04 9.96
C LEU A 77 26.53 -10.62 8.87
N ILE A 78 25.59 -11.49 8.49
CA ILE A 78 24.70 -11.26 7.33
C ILE A 78 23.34 -10.71 7.74
N ARG A 79 22.80 -11.15 8.89
CA ARG A 79 21.47 -10.75 9.34
C ARG A 79 21.31 -9.24 9.50
N PRO A 80 22.29 -8.49 10.05
CA PRO A 80 22.23 -7.03 10.05
C PRO A 80 22.07 -6.42 8.65
N PHE A 81 22.69 -6.99 7.61
CA PHE A 81 22.52 -6.53 6.24
C PHE A 81 21.13 -6.89 5.71
N VAL A 82 20.68 -8.13 5.89
CA VAL A 82 19.34 -8.57 5.47
C VAL A 82 18.27 -7.65 6.04
N TYR A 83 18.36 -7.28 7.32
CA TYR A 83 17.38 -6.39 7.95
C TYR A 83 17.38 -4.98 7.36
N LYS A 84 18.54 -4.43 7.00
CA LYS A 84 18.64 -3.10 6.37
C LYS A 84 17.97 -3.03 4.99
N TRP A 85 17.89 -4.17 4.29
CA TRP A 85 17.29 -4.27 2.96
C TRP A 85 15.87 -4.87 3.00
N ALA A 86 15.45 -5.46 4.12
CA ALA A 86 14.10 -6.03 4.27
C ALA A 86 13.06 -5.00 4.73
N ILE A 87 13.47 -3.94 5.43
CA ILE A 87 12.55 -2.92 5.96
C ILE A 87 12.17 -1.95 4.85
N THR A 88 10.87 -1.83 4.58
CA THR A 88 10.28 -0.89 3.60
C THR A 88 9.50 0.23 4.26
N GLN A 89 9.09 0.07 5.53
CA GLN A 89 8.39 1.07 6.32
C GLN A 89 9.00 1.09 7.72
N GLU A 90 9.21 2.29 8.29
CA GLU A 90 9.62 2.45 9.69
C GLU A 90 8.46 2.87 10.60
N SER A 91 7.44 3.50 10.04
CA SER A 91 6.21 3.87 10.75
C SER A 91 5.29 2.67 10.91
N SER A 92 4.63 2.58 12.06
CA SER A 92 3.56 1.62 12.35
C SER A 92 2.39 1.77 11.38
N VAL A 93 1.53 0.74 11.30
CA VAL A 93 0.34 0.80 10.44
C VAL A 93 -0.56 1.99 10.81
N ARG A 94 -0.67 2.30 12.11
CA ARG A 94 -1.45 3.43 12.60
C ARG A 94 -0.86 4.76 12.13
N GLU A 95 0.44 4.96 12.31
CA GLU A 95 1.12 6.18 11.86
C GLU A 95 1.03 6.35 10.35
N GLN A 96 1.13 5.27 9.56
CA GLN A 96 0.93 5.31 8.12
C GLN A 96 -0.50 5.79 7.77
N LEU A 97 -1.52 5.29 8.45
CA LEU A 97 -2.92 5.73 8.27
C LEU A 97 -3.12 7.20 8.69
N ASP A 98 -2.52 7.61 9.80
CA ASP A 98 -2.53 9.01 10.29
C ASP A 98 -1.84 9.96 9.28
N CYS A 99 -0.79 9.49 8.60
CA CYS A 99 -0.14 10.24 7.52
C CYS A 99 -0.92 10.26 6.20
N GLY A 100 -2.01 9.50 6.08
CA GLY A 100 -2.94 9.53 4.94
C GLY A 100 -2.92 8.31 4.03
N VAL A 101 -2.13 7.27 4.33
CA VAL A 101 -2.14 6.00 3.58
C VAL A 101 -3.54 5.38 3.62
N ARG A 102 -4.02 4.91 2.46
CA ARG A 102 -5.32 4.22 2.34
C ARG A 102 -5.24 2.92 1.54
N TYR A 103 -4.05 2.54 1.09
CA TYR A 103 -3.78 1.22 0.54
C TYR A 103 -2.61 0.56 1.27
N CYS A 104 -2.78 -0.69 1.71
CA CYS A 104 -1.72 -1.46 2.35
C CYS A 104 -1.47 -2.76 1.57
N ASP A 105 -0.23 -2.97 1.11
CA ASP A 105 0.22 -4.25 0.60
C ASP A 105 0.63 -5.17 1.76
N LEU A 106 -0.07 -6.29 1.92
CA LEU A 106 0.02 -7.20 3.04
C LEU A 106 0.43 -8.60 2.56
N ARG A 107 1.73 -8.89 2.67
CA ARG A 107 2.28 -10.23 2.39
C ARG A 107 2.15 -11.12 3.61
N ILE A 108 1.50 -12.27 3.47
CA ILE A 108 1.13 -13.12 4.61
C ILE A 108 1.91 -14.42 4.62
N ALA A 109 2.40 -14.82 5.78
CA ALA A 109 3.09 -16.08 5.97
C ALA A 109 2.70 -16.80 7.26
N HIS A 110 2.81 -18.12 7.23
CA HIS A 110 2.90 -18.95 8.42
C HIS A 110 4.37 -19.24 8.72
N ARG A 111 4.79 -19.08 9.98
CA ARG A 111 6.20 -19.27 10.35
C ARG A 111 6.56 -20.77 10.29
N PRO A 112 7.73 -21.14 9.74
CA PRO A 112 8.15 -22.54 9.71
C PRO A 112 8.39 -23.06 11.12
N ASN A 113 7.95 -24.30 11.38
CA ASN A 113 8.00 -24.97 12.70
C ASN A 113 7.19 -24.27 13.81
N ASP A 114 6.30 -23.34 13.44
CA ASP A 114 5.33 -22.79 14.38
C ASP A 114 4.18 -23.79 14.53
N SER A 115 4.03 -24.34 15.74
CA SER A 115 2.94 -25.26 16.07
C SER A 115 1.59 -24.55 16.25
N SER A 116 1.59 -23.22 16.34
CA SER A 116 0.36 -22.43 16.35
C SER A 116 -0.20 -22.25 14.94
N SER A 117 -1.42 -21.74 14.85
CA SER A 117 -2.02 -21.30 13.59
C SER A 117 -1.82 -19.79 13.34
N ASP A 118 -0.87 -19.15 14.05
CA ASP A 118 -0.66 -17.72 13.95
C ASP A 118 -0.07 -17.34 12.59
N LEU A 119 -0.65 -16.31 12.00
CA LEU A 119 -0.20 -15.75 10.73
C LEU A 119 0.55 -14.44 10.99
N TYR A 120 1.59 -14.23 10.21
CA TYR A 120 2.50 -13.09 10.31
C TYR A 120 2.62 -12.40 8.95
N PHE A 121 3.17 -11.20 8.95
CA PHE A 121 3.62 -10.56 7.72
C PHE A 121 5.09 -10.91 7.48
N TYR A 122 5.54 -10.77 6.24
CA TYR A 122 6.95 -11.02 5.92
C TYR A 122 7.47 -10.23 4.72
N HIS A 123 8.77 -9.98 4.73
CA HIS A 123 9.54 -9.54 3.57
C HIS A 123 10.97 -10.07 3.70
N GLY A 124 11.18 -11.33 3.31
CA GLY A 124 12.40 -12.09 3.63
C GLY A 124 12.52 -12.48 5.11
N VAL A 125 12.06 -11.62 6.02
CA VAL A 125 12.02 -11.83 7.48
C VAL A 125 10.56 -11.69 7.93
N TYR A 126 10.18 -12.41 8.99
CA TYR A 126 8.81 -12.40 9.54
C TYR A 126 8.64 -11.27 10.55
N THR A 127 7.43 -10.75 10.71
CA THR A 127 7.09 -9.77 11.75
C THR A 127 6.96 -10.40 13.12
N THR A 128 7.21 -9.64 14.18
CA THR A 128 6.98 -10.09 15.57
C THR A 128 5.50 -10.08 15.96
N ILE A 129 4.69 -9.23 15.31
CA ILE A 129 3.26 -9.12 15.52
C ILE A 129 2.48 -9.96 14.50
N THR A 130 1.32 -10.46 14.92
CA THR A 130 0.44 -11.30 14.09
C THR A 130 -0.44 -10.45 13.16
N VAL A 131 -0.99 -11.10 12.13
CA VAL A 131 -1.96 -10.49 11.20
C VAL A 131 -3.18 -9.98 11.95
N GLU A 132 -3.76 -10.80 12.84
CA GLU A 132 -4.95 -10.42 13.60
C GLU A 132 -4.75 -9.14 14.42
N THR A 133 -3.59 -8.99 15.08
CA THR A 133 -3.26 -7.78 15.85
C THR A 133 -3.31 -6.53 14.97
N VAL A 134 -2.68 -6.58 13.79
CA VAL A 134 -2.67 -5.45 12.85
C VAL A 134 -4.07 -5.15 12.31
N LEU A 135 -4.88 -6.16 12.00
CA LEU A 135 -6.26 -5.92 11.55
C LEU A 135 -7.12 -5.26 12.64
N LYS A 136 -6.90 -5.62 13.90
CA LYS A 136 -7.56 -4.97 15.05
C LYS A 136 -7.09 -3.52 15.23
N GLU A 137 -5.80 -3.24 15.03
CA GLU A 137 -5.29 -1.85 15.05
C GLU A 137 -5.92 -0.99 13.95
N ILE A 138 -6.02 -1.52 12.73
CA ILE A 138 -6.71 -0.84 11.62
C ILE A 138 -8.18 -0.60 11.98
N THR A 139 -8.86 -1.59 12.57
CA THR A 139 -10.27 -1.44 13.00
C THR A 139 -10.44 -0.36 14.06
N ALA A 140 -9.58 -0.34 15.08
CA ALA A 140 -9.59 0.70 16.11
C ALA A 140 -9.31 2.10 15.54
N TRP A 141 -8.49 2.19 14.49
CA TRP A 141 -8.29 3.45 13.76
C TRP A 141 -9.55 3.85 12.99
N LEU A 142 -10.22 2.92 12.30
CA LEU A 142 -11.46 3.17 11.55
C LEU A 142 -12.65 3.56 12.45
N ASP A 143 -12.66 3.13 13.72
CA ASP A 143 -13.68 3.51 14.71
C ASP A 143 -13.71 5.03 14.94
N VAL A 144 -12.55 5.68 14.90
CA VAL A 144 -12.42 7.14 15.10
C VAL A 144 -12.34 7.92 13.78
N HIS A 145 -12.35 7.22 12.63
CA HIS A 145 -12.30 7.80 11.27
C HIS A 145 -13.43 7.25 10.37
N PRO A 146 -14.72 7.50 10.69
CA PRO A 146 -15.87 6.81 10.08
C PRO A 146 -16.05 7.06 8.57
N LYS A 147 -15.39 8.07 8.01
CA LYS A 147 -15.45 8.43 6.58
C LYS A 147 -14.20 8.04 5.80
N GLU A 148 -13.26 7.36 6.43
CA GLU A 148 -12.06 6.90 5.74
C GLU A 148 -12.24 5.47 5.24
N ILE A 149 -11.75 5.20 4.03
CA ILE A 149 -11.84 3.91 3.35
C ILE A 149 -10.43 3.34 3.17
N VAL A 150 -10.19 2.13 3.65
CA VAL A 150 -8.90 1.43 3.49
C VAL A 150 -9.02 0.25 2.53
N VAL A 151 -8.03 0.12 1.65
CA VAL A 151 -7.86 -0.99 0.72
C VAL A 151 -6.72 -1.87 1.22
N LEU A 152 -7.03 -3.10 1.59
CA LEU A 152 -6.06 -4.06 2.12
C LEU A 152 -5.84 -5.16 1.08
N SER A 153 -4.61 -5.30 0.58
CA SER A 153 -4.26 -6.32 -0.41
C SER A 153 -3.51 -7.46 0.26
N PHE A 154 -4.18 -8.61 0.41
CA PHE A 154 -3.59 -9.84 0.93
C PHE A 154 -3.03 -10.65 -0.23
N SER A 155 -1.71 -10.78 -0.26
CA SER A 155 -0.95 -11.30 -1.39
C SER A 155 0.22 -12.18 -0.92
N HIS A 156 0.93 -12.78 -1.89
CA HIS A 156 2.19 -13.48 -1.64
C HIS A 156 2.13 -14.47 -0.47
N PHE A 157 1.13 -15.33 -0.44
CA PHE A 157 0.93 -16.26 0.68
C PHE A 157 2.08 -17.28 0.77
N LEU A 158 2.80 -17.31 1.90
CA LEU A 158 3.90 -18.23 2.15
C LEU A 158 3.56 -19.23 3.27
N GLY A 159 3.51 -20.52 2.93
CA GLY A 159 3.26 -21.58 3.91
C GLY A 159 1.82 -21.70 4.40
N LEU A 160 0.84 -21.08 3.71
CA LEU A 160 -0.56 -21.19 4.07
C LEU A 160 -1.17 -22.47 3.47
N SER A 161 -1.67 -23.35 4.34
CA SER A 161 -2.55 -24.46 3.95
C SER A 161 -3.98 -23.96 3.68
N GLN A 162 -4.83 -24.83 3.13
CA GLN A 162 -6.25 -24.50 2.94
C GLN A 162 -6.96 -24.12 4.25
N ASP A 163 -6.60 -24.78 5.36
CA ASP A 163 -7.17 -24.48 6.69
C ASP A 163 -6.70 -23.12 7.20
N LEU A 164 -5.43 -22.76 6.95
CA LEU A 164 -4.91 -21.43 7.31
C LEU A 164 -5.53 -20.32 6.45
N HIS A 165 -5.80 -20.60 5.17
CA HIS A 165 -6.61 -19.70 4.33
C HIS A 165 -8.02 -19.50 4.93
N ALA A 166 -8.69 -20.59 5.32
CA ALA A 166 -10.02 -20.51 5.93
C ALA A 166 -9.99 -19.72 7.25
N LEU A 167 -8.98 -19.94 8.08
CA LEU A 167 -8.74 -19.20 9.32
C LEU A 167 -8.56 -17.71 9.05
N LEU A 168 -7.66 -17.33 8.14
CA LEU A 168 -7.40 -15.92 7.80
C LEU A 168 -8.67 -15.21 7.33
N ILE A 169 -9.45 -15.85 6.47
CA ILE A 169 -10.72 -15.30 5.97
C ILE A 169 -11.73 -15.13 7.10
N SER A 170 -11.83 -16.11 7.99
CA SER A 170 -12.68 -16.02 9.18
C SER A 170 -12.25 -14.85 10.07
N THR A 171 -10.95 -14.67 10.28
CA THR A 171 -10.40 -13.55 11.06
C THR A 171 -10.72 -12.21 10.41
N ILE A 172 -10.49 -12.05 9.09
CA ILE A 172 -10.83 -10.83 8.34
C ILE A 172 -12.31 -10.47 8.50
N LYS A 173 -13.20 -11.46 8.32
CA LYS A 173 -14.65 -11.28 8.46
C LYS A 173 -15.04 -10.91 9.88
N SER A 174 -14.45 -11.55 10.89
CA SER A 174 -14.76 -11.28 12.28
C SER A 174 -14.28 -9.90 12.73
N VAL A 175 -13.10 -9.47 12.28
CA VAL A 175 -12.48 -8.21 12.72
C VAL A 175 -13.17 -7.01 12.08
N PHE A 176 -13.40 -7.04 10.77
CA PHE A 176 -14.01 -5.89 10.06
C PHE A 176 -15.54 -5.95 10.01
N ASN A 177 -16.13 -7.13 10.15
CA ASN A 177 -17.58 -7.35 10.22
C ASN A 177 -18.35 -6.58 9.12
N SER A 178 -19.33 -5.75 9.50
CA SER A 178 -20.18 -4.98 8.59
C SER A 178 -19.44 -3.87 7.84
N ARG A 179 -18.17 -3.58 8.17
CA ARG A 179 -17.36 -2.57 7.46
C ARG A 179 -16.79 -3.10 6.14
N LEU A 180 -16.84 -4.41 5.88
CA LEU A 180 -16.35 -5.00 4.64
C LEU A 180 -17.26 -4.67 3.47
N CYS A 181 -16.68 -4.09 2.42
CA CYS A 181 -17.34 -3.80 1.16
C CYS A 181 -17.38 -5.05 0.24
N PRO A 182 -18.57 -5.57 -0.14
CA PRO A 182 -18.68 -6.67 -1.10
C PRO A 182 -18.17 -6.33 -2.52
N LYS A 183 -17.66 -7.33 -3.24
CA LYS A 183 -16.99 -7.17 -4.55
C LYS A 183 -17.84 -6.66 -5.72
N MET A 184 -19.16 -6.62 -5.56
CA MET A 184 -20.10 -6.15 -6.59
C MET A 184 -20.66 -4.76 -6.28
N GLU A 185 -20.24 -4.15 -5.18
CA GLU A 185 -20.73 -2.82 -4.80
C GLU A 185 -20.19 -1.72 -5.72
N LEU A 186 -20.99 -0.67 -5.88
CA LEU A 186 -20.53 0.56 -6.50
C LEU A 186 -19.59 1.29 -5.52
N VAL A 187 -18.30 1.34 -5.85
CA VAL A 187 -17.27 1.84 -4.94
C VAL A 187 -17.04 3.33 -5.15
N THR A 188 -17.93 4.16 -4.64
CA THR A 188 -17.75 5.62 -4.51
C THR A 188 -17.73 6.00 -3.03
N LEU A 189 -17.08 7.11 -2.65
CA LEU A 189 -17.03 7.53 -1.25
C LEU A 189 -18.43 7.71 -0.67
N ARG A 190 -19.33 8.38 -1.41
CA ARG A 190 -20.72 8.58 -0.99
C ARG A 190 -21.43 7.27 -0.70
N ASN A 191 -21.30 6.28 -1.59
CA ASN A 191 -21.99 5.00 -1.44
C ASN A 191 -21.41 4.15 -0.30
N LEU A 192 -20.09 4.15 -0.13
CA LEU A 192 -19.47 3.43 0.97
C LEU A 192 -19.87 4.01 2.33
N TRP A 193 -19.87 5.35 2.45
CA TRP A 193 -20.30 6.01 3.69
C TRP A 193 -21.78 5.77 4.00
N SER A 194 -22.67 5.79 3.00
CA SER A 194 -24.09 5.55 3.22
C SER A 194 -24.40 4.12 3.64
N LEU A 195 -23.60 3.16 3.16
CA LEU A 195 -23.73 1.73 3.50
C LEU A 195 -22.93 1.34 4.75
N GLY A 196 -22.11 2.24 5.29
CA GLY A 196 -21.26 1.96 6.46
C GLY A 196 -20.06 1.07 6.16
N TYR A 197 -19.66 0.95 4.89
CA TYR A 197 -18.47 0.22 4.47
C TYR A 197 -17.23 1.11 4.60
N GLN A 198 -16.13 0.53 5.08
CA GLN A 198 -14.84 1.19 5.21
C GLN A 198 -13.66 0.36 4.73
N VAL A 199 -13.83 -0.94 4.49
CA VAL A 199 -12.72 -1.84 4.18
C VAL A 199 -12.98 -2.60 2.90
N ILE A 200 -12.05 -2.48 1.95
CA ILE A 200 -12.01 -3.28 0.73
C ILE A 200 -10.86 -4.27 0.87
N VAL A 201 -11.16 -5.58 0.80
CA VAL A 201 -10.15 -6.63 0.94
C VAL A 201 -9.92 -7.31 -0.40
N SER A 202 -8.74 -7.12 -0.99
CA SER A 202 -8.24 -7.89 -2.12
C SER A 202 -7.53 -9.14 -1.61
N TYR A 203 -7.76 -10.29 -2.24
CA TYR A 203 -7.21 -11.57 -1.80
C TYR A 203 -6.68 -12.40 -2.99
N GLU A 204 -5.37 -12.60 -3.05
CA GLU A 204 -4.67 -13.28 -4.17
C GLU A 204 -4.72 -14.81 -4.07
N HIS A 205 -5.92 -15.38 -3.99
CA HIS A 205 -6.12 -16.83 -4.00
C HIS A 205 -7.53 -17.18 -4.51
N ASN A 206 -7.67 -18.31 -5.20
CA ASN A 206 -8.94 -18.73 -5.82
C ASN A 206 -10.10 -18.90 -4.82
N VAL A 207 -9.80 -19.09 -3.54
CA VAL A 207 -10.81 -19.12 -2.46
C VAL A 207 -11.65 -17.83 -2.40
N ALA A 208 -11.10 -16.69 -2.84
CA ALA A 208 -11.82 -15.42 -2.92
C ALA A 208 -13.08 -15.50 -3.80
N ASN A 209 -13.11 -16.42 -4.76
CA ASN A 209 -14.27 -16.63 -5.64
C ASN A 209 -15.51 -17.06 -4.84
N CYS A 210 -15.30 -17.79 -3.74
CA CYS A 210 -16.35 -18.34 -2.88
C CYS A 210 -16.87 -17.33 -1.82
N HIS A 211 -16.24 -16.17 -1.69
CA HIS A 211 -16.61 -15.15 -0.71
C HIS A 211 -17.04 -13.86 -1.42
N ARG A 212 -18.14 -13.24 -0.96
CA ARG A 212 -18.67 -12.01 -1.56
C ARG A 212 -17.90 -10.78 -1.08
N GLU A 213 -17.33 -10.87 0.11
CA GLU A 213 -16.61 -9.81 0.82
C GLU A 213 -15.13 -9.72 0.40
N LEU A 214 -14.63 -10.72 -0.35
CA LEU A 214 -13.26 -10.76 -0.84
C LEU A 214 -13.22 -10.39 -2.33
N TRP A 215 -12.52 -9.30 -2.62
CA TRP A 215 -12.26 -8.83 -3.96
C TRP A 215 -11.18 -9.69 -4.64
N PHE A 216 -11.22 -9.72 -5.97
CA PHE A 216 -10.14 -10.29 -6.75
C PHE A 216 -8.84 -9.53 -6.52
N HIS A 217 -7.73 -10.19 -6.82
CA HIS A 217 -6.41 -9.59 -6.73
C HIS A 217 -6.35 -8.25 -7.49
N ILE A 218 -5.91 -7.21 -6.78
CA ILE A 218 -5.61 -5.89 -7.35
C ILE A 218 -4.26 -5.97 -8.06
N PRO A 219 -4.21 -5.77 -9.40
CA PRO A 219 -2.95 -5.82 -10.14
C PRO A 219 -1.93 -4.80 -9.61
N TYR A 220 -0.69 -5.26 -9.47
CA TYR A 220 0.43 -4.44 -9.01
C TYR A 220 1.45 -4.24 -10.13
N TRP A 221 1.62 -3.01 -10.60
CA TRP A 221 2.69 -2.66 -11.53
C TRP A 221 4.00 -2.53 -10.79
N TRP A 222 4.74 -3.64 -10.76
CA TRP A 222 6.11 -3.69 -10.29
C TRP A 222 7.07 -3.50 -11.47
N ALA A 223 7.91 -2.45 -11.42
CA ALA A 223 8.89 -2.15 -12.47
C ALA A 223 10.12 -3.05 -12.40
N ASN A 224 10.45 -3.58 -11.20
CA ASN A 224 11.64 -4.40 -10.94
C ASN A 224 12.94 -3.70 -11.40
N LYS A 225 13.17 -2.47 -10.92
CA LYS A 225 14.32 -1.61 -11.26
C LYS A 225 14.99 -1.05 -10.01
N CYS A 226 16.31 -0.90 -10.04
CA CYS A 226 17.10 -0.31 -8.97
C CYS A 226 17.37 1.20 -9.15
N LYS A 227 16.92 1.79 -10.27
CA LYS A 227 17.06 3.22 -10.57
C LYS A 227 15.73 3.87 -10.88
N ALA A 228 15.57 5.13 -10.46
CA ALA A 228 14.35 5.90 -10.63
C ALA A 228 14.02 6.15 -12.11
N GLU A 229 15.02 6.46 -12.93
CA GLU A 229 14.83 6.78 -14.34
C GLU A 229 14.32 5.56 -15.10
N GLU A 230 14.93 4.40 -14.88
CA GLU A 230 14.52 3.14 -15.50
C GLU A 230 13.12 2.70 -15.03
N LEU A 231 12.76 2.98 -13.77
CA LEU A 231 11.43 2.75 -13.22
C LEU A 231 10.38 3.66 -13.88
N ILE A 232 10.70 4.95 -14.06
CA ILE A 232 9.83 5.92 -14.71
C ILE A 232 9.62 5.55 -16.19
N GLU A 233 10.68 5.19 -16.91
CA GLU A 233 10.60 4.75 -18.31
C GLU A 233 9.66 3.54 -18.47
N GLU A 234 9.75 2.56 -17.57
CA GLU A 234 8.87 1.39 -17.56
C GLU A 234 7.40 1.78 -17.33
N PHE A 235 7.11 2.70 -16.40
CA PHE A 235 5.74 3.16 -16.17
C PHE A 235 5.17 4.00 -17.31
N GLU A 236 5.98 4.86 -17.93
CA GLU A 236 5.55 5.59 -19.13
C GLU A 236 5.26 4.63 -20.29
N HIS A 237 6.03 3.55 -20.43
CA HIS A 237 5.72 2.50 -21.39
C HIS A 237 4.41 1.78 -21.06
N ARG A 238 4.19 1.34 -19.81
CA ARG A 238 2.95 0.67 -19.39
C ARG A 238 1.71 1.54 -19.56
N LYS A 239 1.81 2.84 -19.29
CA LYS A 239 0.70 3.80 -19.51
C LYS A 239 0.24 3.86 -20.96
N GLN A 240 1.11 3.56 -21.93
CA GLN A 240 0.75 3.50 -23.36
C GLN A 240 -0.04 2.23 -23.71
N LEU A 241 0.16 1.14 -22.96
CA LEU A 241 -0.56 -0.13 -23.14
C LEU A 241 -1.95 -0.12 -22.48
N GLY A 242 -2.21 0.88 -21.63
CA GLY A 242 -3.47 1.09 -20.94
C GLY A 242 -3.47 0.59 -19.50
N ARG A 243 -4.39 1.17 -18.72
CA ARG A 243 -4.59 0.83 -17.30
C ARG A 243 -5.60 -0.32 -17.12
N PRO A 244 -5.47 -1.11 -16.05
CA PRO A 244 -6.54 -2.02 -15.63
C PRO A 244 -7.87 -1.28 -15.38
N GLY A 245 -9.00 -1.97 -15.63
CA GLY A 245 -10.34 -1.38 -15.52
C GLY A 245 -10.86 -1.16 -14.09
N GLY A 246 -10.19 -1.74 -13.09
CA GLY A 246 -10.53 -1.62 -11.67
C GLY A 246 -9.45 -0.89 -10.87
N PHE A 247 -9.39 -1.21 -9.58
CA PHE A 247 -8.24 -0.86 -8.75
C PHE A 247 -6.97 -1.45 -9.35
N PHE A 248 -5.89 -0.68 -9.31
CA PHE A 248 -4.55 -1.16 -9.61
C PHE A 248 -3.52 -0.27 -8.94
N VAL A 249 -2.34 -0.82 -8.69
CA VAL A 249 -1.26 -0.15 -7.99
C VAL A 249 -0.13 0.15 -8.95
N THR A 250 0.39 1.37 -8.91
CA THR A 250 1.69 1.72 -9.49
C THR A 250 2.70 1.80 -8.36
N GLY A 251 3.54 0.77 -8.25
CA GLY A 251 4.51 0.64 -7.17
C GLY A 251 5.81 1.36 -7.48
N ILE A 252 6.01 2.56 -6.94
CA ILE A 252 7.26 3.32 -7.10
C ILE A 252 8.41 2.77 -6.24
N ASN A 253 8.23 1.60 -5.62
CA ASN A 253 9.26 0.90 -4.88
C ASN A 253 10.38 0.44 -5.82
N LEU A 254 11.63 0.71 -5.42
CA LEU A 254 12.79 0.19 -6.12
C LEU A 254 12.98 -1.29 -5.78
N THR A 255 13.74 -1.99 -6.60
CA THR A 255 14.14 -3.37 -6.34
C THR A 255 15.64 -3.44 -6.31
N GLU A 256 16.15 -3.93 -5.20
CA GLU A 256 17.56 -4.06 -4.97
C GLU A 256 18.06 -5.29 -5.70
N ASP A 257 19.16 -5.13 -6.42
CA ASP A 257 19.88 -6.27 -6.96
C ASP A 257 21.06 -6.62 -6.03
N LEU A 258 21.42 -7.90 -6.01
CA LEU A 258 22.52 -8.39 -5.16
C LEU A 258 23.84 -7.68 -5.45
N LYS A 259 24.04 -7.17 -6.67
CA LYS A 259 25.25 -6.44 -7.05
C LYS A 259 25.29 -5.08 -6.33
N TYR A 260 24.17 -4.37 -6.29
CA TYR A 260 24.01 -3.10 -5.59
C TYR A 260 24.21 -3.28 -4.08
N ILE A 261 23.55 -4.28 -3.49
CA ILE A 261 23.68 -4.60 -2.06
C ILE A 261 25.15 -4.86 -1.71
N CYS A 262 25.86 -5.66 -2.51
CA CYS A 262 27.26 -5.97 -2.28
C CYS A 262 28.20 -4.77 -2.50
N SER A 263 27.84 -3.80 -3.35
CA SER A 263 28.67 -2.61 -3.58
C SER A 263 28.42 -1.48 -2.59
N HIS A 264 27.34 -1.52 -1.80
CA HIS A 264 26.96 -0.48 -0.83
C HIS A 264 26.75 -1.05 0.59
N PRO A 265 27.81 -1.59 1.24
CA PRO A 265 27.69 -2.28 2.52
C PRO A 265 27.27 -1.38 3.70
N THR A 266 27.46 -0.06 3.58
CA THR A 266 27.08 0.90 4.63
C THR A 266 25.65 1.41 4.47
N GLU A 267 25.06 1.27 3.29
CA GLU A 267 23.72 1.77 2.96
C GLU A 267 22.62 0.78 3.37
N SER A 268 21.39 1.29 3.38
CA SER A 268 20.15 0.57 3.59
C SER A 268 19.18 0.81 2.43
N LEU A 269 18.07 0.07 2.39
CA LEU A 269 17.00 0.36 1.44
C LEU A 269 16.48 1.80 1.61
N LYS A 270 16.43 2.30 2.86
CA LYS A 270 16.02 3.68 3.14
C LYS A 270 16.93 4.69 2.45
N ASP A 271 18.25 4.50 2.52
CA ASP A 271 19.21 5.42 1.90
C ASP A 271 19.02 5.44 0.37
N MET A 272 18.93 4.27 -0.26
CA MET A 272 18.66 4.13 -1.69
C MET A 272 17.37 4.83 -2.07
N VAL A 273 16.26 4.49 -1.40
CA VAL A 273 14.94 5.00 -1.72
C VAL A 273 14.90 6.52 -1.52
N MET A 274 15.32 7.03 -0.37
CA MET A 274 15.26 8.47 -0.08
C MET A 274 16.13 9.31 -1.03
N SER A 275 17.25 8.76 -1.53
CA SER A 275 18.07 9.43 -2.54
C SER A 275 17.34 9.63 -3.88
N THR A 276 16.38 8.75 -4.20
CA THR A 276 15.63 8.77 -5.47
C THR A 276 14.28 9.47 -5.39
N TYR A 277 13.76 9.68 -4.19
CA TYR A 277 12.46 10.28 -3.96
C TYR A 277 12.26 11.66 -4.64
N PRO A 278 13.25 12.57 -4.70
CA PRO A 278 13.09 13.82 -5.45
C PRO A 278 12.69 13.60 -6.91
N THR A 279 13.39 12.70 -7.62
CA THR A 279 13.10 12.33 -9.01
C THR A 279 11.73 11.66 -9.15
N LEU A 280 11.42 10.72 -8.25
CA LEU A 280 10.13 10.02 -8.26
C LEU A 280 8.96 10.97 -7.98
N LEU A 281 9.09 11.88 -7.02
CA LEU A 281 8.06 12.87 -6.69
C LEU A 281 7.82 13.85 -7.83
N ASP A 282 8.87 14.27 -8.54
CA ASP A 282 8.73 15.08 -9.75
C ASP A 282 7.94 14.38 -10.85
N TRP A 283 8.07 13.06 -10.95
CA TRP A 283 7.24 12.25 -11.82
C TRP A 283 5.80 12.11 -11.30
N VAL A 284 5.61 11.81 -10.01
CA VAL A 284 4.28 11.65 -9.38
C VAL A 284 3.44 12.92 -9.57
N ARG A 285 4.01 14.12 -9.36
CA ARG A 285 3.32 15.41 -9.53
C ARG A 285 2.72 15.63 -10.93
N LYS A 286 3.25 14.95 -11.95
CA LYS A 286 2.81 15.06 -13.36
C LYS A 286 1.71 14.06 -13.71
N GLN A 287 1.41 13.11 -12.81
CA GLN A 287 0.42 12.08 -13.07
C GLN A 287 -1.00 12.60 -12.90
N LYS A 288 -1.96 11.86 -13.44
CA LYS A 288 -3.38 12.21 -13.36
C LYS A 288 -4.20 10.99 -12.99
N PRO A 289 -5.16 11.09 -12.05
CA PRO A 289 -6.14 10.05 -11.83
C PRO A 289 -7.25 10.11 -12.88
N GLY A 290 -8.26 9.26 -12.74
CA GLY A 290 -9.42 9.20 -13.65
C GLY A 290 -9.41 8.01 -14.62
N PRO A 291 -10.44 7.90 -15.49
CA PRO A 291 -10.68 6.71 -16.31
C PRO A 291 -9.84 6.64 -17.59
N ASN A 292 -8.98 7.63 -17.87
CA ASN A 292 -8.24 7.70 -19.13
C ASN A 292 -7.13 6.64 -19.17
N THR A 293 -6.74 6.21 -20.38
CA THR A 293 -5.73 5.15 -20.63
C THR A 293 -4.43 5.32 -19.84
N GLY A 294 -3.89 6.54 -19.76
CA GLY A 294 -2.64 6.83 -19.05
C GLY A 294 -2.82 7.34 -17.61
N SER A 295 -4.04 7.29 -17.07
CA SER A 295 -4.31 7.73 -15.70
C SER A 295 -3.87 6.67 -14.67
N LEU A 296 -3.45 7.12 -13.50
CA LEU A 296 -3.09 6.25 -12.38
C LEU A 296 -4.24 6.11 -11.37
N ASN A 297 -4.12 5.15 -10.46
CA ASN A 297 -5.03 4.98 -9.33
C ASN A 297 -4.25 4.98 -8.02
N ILE A 298 -3.96 3.81 -7.46
CA ILE A 298 -3.17 3.71 -6.24
C ILE A 298 -1.69 3.89 -6.63
N ILE A 299 -0.99 4.76 -5.92
CA ILE A 299 0.46 4.91 -6.03
C ILE A 299 1.03 4.47 -4.69
N ALA A 300 1.86 3.43 -4.70
CA ALA A 300 2.44 2.85 -3.50
C ALA A 300 3.97 2.89 -3.52
N GLY A 301 4.59 3.03 -2.36
CA GLY A 301 6.05 3.09 -2.25
C GLY A 301 6.56 2.66 -0.88
N ASP A 302 7.86 2.81 -0.69
CA ASP A 302 8.59 2.54 0.56
C ASP A 302 8.86 3.84 1.32
N PHE A 303 8.84 3.80 2.65
CA PHE A 303 9.09 4.95 3.56
C PHE A 303 8.17 6.15 3.27
N VAL A 304 6.89 5.88 3.00
CA VAL A 304 5.95 6.87 2.46
C VAL A 304 5.65 8.03 3.42
N SER A 305 5.81 7.81 4.73
CA SER A 305 5.64 8.81 5.79
C SER A 305 6.80 9.80 5.90
N GLU A 306 7.98 9.49 5.34
CA GLU A 306 9.23 10.25 5.51
C GLU A 306 9.41 11.36 4.46
N SER A 307 8.39 11.60 3.63
CA SER A 307 8.49 12.49 2.47
C SER A 307 7.17 13.21 2.17
N GLN A 308 7.20 14.08 1.16
CA GLN A 308 6.01 14.73 0.62
C GLN A 308 5.17 13.82 -0.30
N PHE A 309 5.42 12.50 -0.30
CA PHE A 309 4.73 11.57 -1.19
C PHE A 309 3.23 11.53 -0.96
N ILE A 310 2.79 11.25 0.26
CA ILE A 310 1.36 11.12 0.58
C ILE A 310 0.58 12.39 0.20
N PRO A 311 0.95 13.61 0.66
CA PRO A 311 0.25 14.82 0.25
C PRO A 311 0.32 15.06 -1.26
N THR A 312 1.43 14.70 -1.93
CA THR A 312 1.55 14.82 -3.39
C THR A 312 0.54 13.92 -4.12
N VAL A 313 0.38 12.66 -3.69
CA VAL A 313 -0.58 11.72 -4.29
C VAL A 313 -2.01 12.19 -4.07
N ILE A 314 -2.35 12.63 -2.84
CA ILE A 314 -3.68 13.17 -2.53
C ILE A 314 -4.00 14.40 -3.41
N ALA A 315 -3.03 15.30 -3.60
CA ALA A 315 -3.17 16.50 -4.42
C ALA A 315 -3.51 16.20 -5.89
N LEU A 316 -3.13 15.03 -6.41
CA LEU A 316 -3.45 14.66 -7.80
C LEU A 316 -4.96 14.63 -8.07
N ASN A 317 -5.79 14.43 -7.04
CA ASN A 317 -7.25 14.47 -7.15
C ASN A 317 -7.80 15.86 -7.55
N GLU A 318 -7.03 16.94 -7.42
CA GLU A 318 -7.40 18.28 -7.91
C GLU A 318 -7.63 18.26 -9.44
N ASN A 319 -6.92 17.40 -10.17
CA ASN A 319 -7.08 17.23 -11.63
C ASN A 319 -8.48 16.73 -12.05
N LEU A 320 -9.27 16.23 -11.10
CA LEU A 320 -10.64 15.76 -11.34
C LEU A 320 -11.67 16.88 -11.19
N LEU A 321 -11.37 17.93 -10.40
CA LEU A 321 -12.29 19.04 -10.13
C LEU A 321 -12.53 19.93 -11.35
N GLY A 322 -11.54 20.05 -12.24
CA GLY A 322 -11.65 20.84 -13.48
C GLY A 322 -12.47 20.19 -14.60
N ARG A 323 -13.02 18.99 -14.38
CA ARG A 323 -13.81 18.26 -15.40
C ARG A 323 -15.33 18.40 -15.24
N SER A 324 -15.83 18.91 -14.12
CA SER A 324 -17.28 19.05 -13.87
C SER A 324 -17.94 20.28 -14.51
N THR A 325 -17.21 21.05 -15.34
CA THR A 325 -17.71 22.27 -16.00
C THR A 325 -17.73 22.21 -17.53
N ARG A 326 -17.84 21.02 -18.14
CA ARG A 326 -18.11 20.91 -19.58
C ARG A 326 -19.26 19.98 -19.90
#